data_AF-A0A7W1KCF0-F1
#
_entry.id   AF-A0A7W1KCF0-F1
#
_cell.length_a   1.000
_cell.length_b   1.000
_cell.length_c   1.000
_cell.angle_alpha   90.00
_cell.angle_beta   90.00
_cell.angle_gamma   90.00
#
_symmetry.space_group_name_H-M   'P 1'
#
loop_
_entity.id
_entity.type
_entity.pdbx_description
1 polymer ?
#
loop_
_entity_poly.entity_id
_entity_poly.type
_entity_poly.pdbx_seq_one_letter_code
_entity_poly.pdbx_strand_id
1 'polypeptide(L)'
;MSMLEHFWMGSCHETAELLSAHIEQDMPLTRRGRVRRHLARCAACQAVLRSLERVVAELRTLRRDDDASFPSVADAVLARVRREELGAPR
;
A
#
# COMPACT_ATOMS: atom_id res chain seq x y z
N MET A 1 33.36 -4.12 11.45
CA MET A 1 32.55 -3.39 10.43
C MET A 1 32.25 -2.01 11.00
N SER A 2 32.65 -0.96 10.28
CA SER A 2 32.90 0.38 10.85
C SER A 2 31.63 1.20 11.08
N MET A 3 31.59 1.88 12.23
CA MET A 3 30.52 2.79 12.70
C MET A 3 30.27 3.98 11.74
N LEU A 4 31.22 4.27 10.83
CA LEU A 4 31.14 5.36 9.86
C LEU A 4 30.31 5.02 8.60
N GLU A 5 30.12 3.74 8.27
CA GLU A 5 29.27 3.33 7.13
C GLU A 5 27.77 3.54 7.42
N HIS A 6 27.40 3.64 8.71
CA HIS A 6 26.02 3.82 9.16
C HIS A 6 25.45 5.21 8.84
N PHE A 7 26.30 6.25 8.78
CA PHE A 7 25.83 7.63 8.67
C PHE A 7 25.43 8.03 7.24
N TRP A 8 26.01 7.40 6.21
CA TRP A 8 25.74 7.70 4.80
C TRP A 8 24.80 6.70 4.10
N MET A 9 24.47 5.58 4.74
CA MET A 9 23.58 4.54 4.20
C MET A 9 22.27 4.37 4.97
N GLY A 10 22.06 5.09 6.08
CA GLY A 10 20.92 4.89 6.96
C GLY A 10 21.09 3.62 7.80
N SER A 11 20.65 3.68 9.06
CA SER A 11 20.70 2.51 9.95
C SER A 11 19.62 1.48 9.60
N CYS A 12 19.77 0.23 10.05
CA CYS A 12 18.70 -0.77 9.91
C CYS A 12 17.40 -0.31 10.59
N HIS A 13 17.52 0.37 11.73
CA HIS A 13 16.38 0.91 12.48
C HIS A 13 15.66 2.00 11.69
N GLU A 14 16.38 3.02 11.22
CA GLU A 14 15.83 4.10 10.38
C GLU A 14 15.23 3.54 9.08
N THR A 15 15.89 2.58 8.45
CA THR A 15 15.37 1.95 7.23
C THR A 15 14.07 1.20 7.51
N ALA A 16 13.99 0.45 8.62
CA ALA A 16 12.80 -0.28 9.03
C ALA A 16 11.60 0.65 9.26
N GLU A 17 11.80 1.79 9.91
CA GLU A 17 10.75 2.80 10.12
C GLU A 17 10.24 3.41 8.81
N LEU A 18 11.10 3.50 7.80
CA LEU A 18 10.76 4.09 6.50
C LEU A 18 10.17 3.08 5.49
N LEU A 19 10.08 1.78 5.81
CA LEU A 19 9.62 0.77 4.85
C LEU A 19 8.16 0.95 4.42
N SER A 20 7.27 1.32 5.33
CA SER A 20 5.85 1.55 4.99
C SER A 20 5.70 2.71 4.01
N ALA A 21 6.30 3.86 4.33
CA ALA A 21 6.37 5.01 3.44
C ALA A 21 7.04 4.67 2.09
N HIS A 22 8.02 3.76 2.10
CA HIS A 22 8.68 3.30 0.87
C HIS A 22 7.72 2.55 -0.06
N ILE A 23 6.90 1.66 0.50
CA ILE A 23 5.88 0.89 -0.23
C ILE A 23 4.79 1.81 -0.77
N GLU A 24 4.38 2.80 0.02
CA GLU A 24 3.36 3.77 -0.35
C GLU A 24 3.87 4.87 -1.30
N GLN A 25 5.19 4.88 -1.55
CA GLN A 25 5.89 5.93 -2.31
C GLN A 25 5.75 7.33 -1.70
N ASP A 26 5.39 7.40 -0.42
CA ASP A 26 5.18 8.63 0.33
C ASP A 26 6.47 9.10 1.01
N MET A 27 7.46 9.47 0.20
CA MET A 27 8.69 10.10 0.72
C MET A 27 9.44 10.92 -0.32
N PRO A 28 10.21 11.93 0.11
CA PRO A 28 11.12 12.67 -0.76
C PRO A 28 12.13 11.74 -1.47
N LEU A 29 12.46 12.07 -2.72
CA LEU A 29 13.38 11.29 -3.57
C LEU A 29 14.74 11.01 -2.89
N THR A 30 15.24 11.96 -2.11
CA THR A 30 16.51 11.84 -1.36
C THR A 30 16.46 10.74 -0.30
N ARG A 31 15.35 10.63 0.45
CA ARG A 31 15.14 9.55 1.43
C ARG A 31 14.94 8.20 0.74
N ARG A 32 14.21 8.18 -0.37
CA ARG A 32 14.02 6.97 -1.18
C ARG A 32 15.34 6.39 -1.67
N GLY A 33 16.27 7.25 -2.08
CA GLY A 33 17.62 6.84 -2.49
C GLY A 33 18.42 6.16 -1.38
N ARG A 34 18.35 6.67 -0.14
CA ARG A 34 19.03 6.06 1.03
C ARG A 34 18.46 4.69 1.36
N VAL A 35 17.14 4.58 1.47
CA VAL A 35 16.44 3.31 1.75
C VAL A 35 16.79 2.26 0.70
N ARG A 36 16.74 2.61 -0.60
CA ARG A 36 17.11 1.67 -1.68
C ARG A 36 18.56 1.21 -1.59
N ARG A 37 19.50 2.10 -1.26
CA ARG A 37 20.91 1.75 -1.07
C ARG A 37 21.11 0.79 0.09
N HIS A 38 20.41 1.01 1.20
CA HIS A 38 20.46 0.11 2.36
C HIS A 38 19.90 -1.27 2.02
N LEU A 39 18.73 -1.32 1.38
CA LEU A 39 18.08 -2.57 0.96
C LEU A 39 18.93 -3.40 0.00
N ALA A 40 19.75 -2.75 -0.83
CA ALA A 40 20.68 -3.44 -1.74
C ALA A 40 21.85 -4.13 -1.00
N ARG A 41 22.13 -3.75 0.25
CA ARG A 41 23.30 -4.24 1.02
C ARG A 41 22.94 -4.97 2.31
N CYS A 42 21.70 -4.87 2.78
CA CYS A 42 21.23 -5.47 4.03
C CYS A 42 20.15 -6.53 3.78
N ALA A 43 20.53 -7.80 3.86
CA ALA A 43 19.63 -8.93 3.66
C ALA A 43 18.49 -8.97 4.71
N ALA A 44 18.74 -8.51 5.94
CA ALA A 44 17.74 -8.45 7.00
C ALA A 44 16.63 -7.46 6.67
N CYS A 45 16.97 -6.21 6.33
CA CYS A 45 15.98 -5.21 5.92
C CYS A 45 15.25 -5.62 4.63
N GLN A 46 15.92 -6.31 3.72
CA GLN A 46 15.26 -6.87 2.53
C GLN A 46 14.24 -7.95 2.88
N ALA A 47 14.52 -8.80 3.88
CA ALA A 47 13.56 -9.80 4.36
C ALA A 47 12.33 -9.16 4.99
N VAL A 48 12.52 -8.10 5.80
CA VAL A 48 11.41 -7.33 6.39
C VAL A 48 10.57 -6.68 5.29
N LEU A 49 11.19 -6.04 4.29
CA LEU A 49 10.48 -5.45 3.16
C LEU A 49 9.61 -6.49 2.44
N ARG A 50 10.16 -7.66 2.11
CA ARG A 50 9.39 -8.74 1.45
C ARG A 50 8.21 -9.22 2.29
N SER A 51 8.38 -9.32 3.60
CA SER A 51 7.28 -9.68 4.51
C SER A 51 6.18 -8.63 4.48
N LEU A 52 6.57 -7.34 4.51
CA LEU A 52 5.62 -6.24 4.48
C LEU A 52 4.88 -6.16 3.13
N GLU A 53 5.60 -6.32 2.01
CA GLU A 53 5.01 -6.39 0.67
C GLU A 53 3.97 -7.52 0.55
N ARG A 54 4.25 -8.69 1.14
CA ARG A 54 3.29 -9.80 1.16
C ARG A 54 2.02 -9.44 1.93
N VAL A 55 2.15 -8.90 3.14
CA VAL A 55 1.01 -8.49 3.96
C VAL A 55 0.16 -7.43 3.23
N VAL A 56 0.81 -6.42 2.63
CA VAL A 56 0.10 -5.38 1.87
C VAL A 56 -0.61 -5.95 0.64
N ALA A 57 0.01 -6.92 -0.05
CA ALA A 57 -0.63 -7.59 -1.18
C ALA A 57 -1.87 -8.39 -0.75
N GLU A 58 -1.79 -9.15 0.35
CA GLU A 58 -2.92 -9.89 0.92
C GLU A 58 -4.06 -8.96 1.39
N LEU A 59 -3.73 -7.83 2.00
CA LEU A 59 -4.76 -6.83 2.37
C LEU A 59 -5.45 -6.22 1.15
N ARG A 60 -4.71 -6.01 0.05
CA ARG A 60 -5.29 -5.50 -1.20
C ARG A 60 -6.20 -6.51 -1.89
N THR A 61 -5.91 -7.82 -1.79
CA THR A 61 -6.80 -8.86 -2.33
C THR A 61 -8.09 -8.93 -1.53
N LEU A 62 -8.02 -8.90 -0.20
CA LEU A 62 -9.20 -8.89 0.67
C LEU A 62 -10.15 -7.72 0.34
N ARG A 63 -9.61 -6.50 0.24
CA ARG A 63 -10.41 -5.33 -0.15
C ARG A 63 -11.10 -5.49 -1.51
N ARG A 64 -10.43 -6.13 -2.48
CA ARG A 64 -10.98 -6.32 -3.82
C ARG A 64 -12.15 -7.31 -3.82
N ASP A 65 -12.07 -8.35 -2.99
CA ASP A 65 -13.14 -9.32 -2.84
C ASP A 65 -14.36 -8.68 -2.15
N ASP A 66 -14.15 -7.79 -1.18
CA ASP A 66 -15.23 -7.00 -0.56
C ASP A 66 -15.94 -6.08 -1.58
N ASP A 67 -15.19 -5.36 -2.41
CA ASP A 67 -15.74 -4.46 -3.46
C ASP A 67 -16.50 -5.22 -4.55
N ALA A 68 -16.11 -6.46 -4.87
CA ALA A 68 -16.73 -7.25 -5.93
C ALA A 68 -18.03 -7.96 -5.50
N SER A 69 -18.32 -8.03 -4.19
CA SER A 69 -19.32 -8.97 -3.66
C SER A 69 -20.75 -8.41 -3.54
N PHE A 70 -20.97 -7.09 -3.65
CA PHE A 70 -22.33 -6.56 -3.51
C PHE A 70 -22.63 -5.45 -4.53
N PRO A 71 -23.73 -5.54 -5.31
CA PRO A 71 -24.30 -4.34 -5.88
C PRO A 71 -24.55 -3.39 -4.72
N SER A 72 -24.02 -2.18 -4.81
CA SER A 72 -24.15 -1.22 -3.73
C SER A 72 -25.63 -1.06 -3.42
N VAL A 73 -25.98 -0.87 -2.14
CA VAL A 73 -27.34 -0.44 -1.79
C VAL A 73 -27.73 0.78 -2.63
N ALA A 74 -26.77 1.63 -3.00
CA ALA A 74 -26.97 2.72 -3.95
C ALA A 74 -27.39 2.23 -5.34
N ASP A 75 -26.79 1.18 -5.89
CA ASP A 75 -27.19 0.62 -7.20
C ASP A 75 -28.60 0.04 -7.16
N ALA A 76 -28.95 -0.67 -6.07
CA ALA A 76 -30.29 -1.20 -5.87
C ALA A 76 -31.34 -0.08 -5.74
N VAL A 77 -31.01 1.00 -5.04
CA VAL A 77 -31.86 2.19 -4.91
C VAL A 77 -32.01 2.90 -6.25
N LEU A 78 -30.92 3.14 -6.98
CA LEU A 78 -30.94 3.78 -8.30
C LEU A 78 -31.72 2.95 -9.33
N ALA A 79 -31.62 1.62 -9.27
CA ALA A 79 -32.41 0.72 -10.10
C ALA A 79 -33.91 0.80 -9.77
N ARG A 80 -34.26 0.97 -8.48
CA ARG A 80 -35.65 1.17 -8.06
C ARG A 80 -36.21 2.50 -8.55
N VAL A 81 -35.50 3.62 -8.34
CA VAL A 81 -35.93 4.95 -8.79
C VAL A 81 -36.16 4.97 -10.31
N ARG A 82 -35.24 4.39 -11.10
CA ARG A 82 -35.41 4.29 -12.57
C ARG A 82 -36.68 3.52 -12.97
N ARG A 83 -37.09 2.50 -12.22
CA ARG A 83 -38.33 1.76 -12.52
C ARG A 83 -39.58 2.58 -12.20
N GLU A 84 -39.54 3.40 -11.16
CA GLU A 84 -40.65 4.27 -10.76
C GLU A 84 -40.83 5.42 -11.78
N GLU A 85 -39.72 6.02 -12.26
CA GLU A 85 -39.74 7.09 -13.27
C GLU A 85 -40.20 6.62 -14.65
N LEU A 86 -39.88 5.39 -15.06
CA LEU A 86 -40.31 4.82 -16.35
C LEU A 86 -41.74 4.27 -16.33
N GLY A 87 -42.34 4.12 -15.14
CA GLY A 87 -43.69 3.57 -14.94
C GLY A 87 -44.76 4.63 -14.64
N ALA A 88 -44.39 5.90 -14.50
CA ALA A 88 -45.35 6.98 -14.27
C ALA A 88 -46.07 7.34 -15.59
N PRO A 89 -47.40 7.12 -15.71
CA PRO A 89 -48.16 7.72 -16.81
C PRO A 89 -48.16 9.24 -16.64
N ARG A 90 -47.84 9.96 -17.72
CA ARG A 90 -47.97 11.42 -17.81
C ARG A 90 -49.43 11.86 -17.77
#